data_AF-A0A146KKM0-F1
#
_entry.id   AF-A0A146KKM0-F1
#
_cell.length_a   1.000
_cell.length_b   1.000
_cell.length_c   1.000
_cell.angle_alpha   90.00
_cell.angle_beta   90.00
_cell.angle_gamma   90.00
#
_symmetry.space_group_name_H-M   'P 1'
#
loop_
_entity.id
_entity.type
_entity.pdbx_description
1 polymer ?
#
loop_
_entity_poly.entity_id
_entity_poly.type
_entity_poly.pdbx_seq_one_letter_code
_entity_poly.pdbx_strand_id
1 'polypeptide(L)'
;EAYEHDEKPRLKTYVCNTCGQTFQQQFQPGFVKCKNPKCGDSLYQKMQNVILKFEPQIRKVVKLSEDEVIILDHLKRFCAEIFWNDLHLYSDRLALEATLDRLSSINIIDIPYNFNQ
;
A
#
# COMPACT_ATOMS: atom_id res chain seq x y z
N GLU A 1 -49.63 -0.86 10.24
CA GLU A 1 -48.67 -1.85 10.79
C GLU A 1 -47.46 -1.96 9.85
N ALA A 2 -46.33 -2.42 10.38
CA ALA A 2 -44.95 -2.17 9.98
C ALA A 2 -44.57 -2.34 8.49
N TYR A 3 -43.79 -1.39 7.97
CA TYR A 3 -42.98 -1.53 6.75
C TYR A 3 -41.68 -2.24 7.13
N GLU A 4 -41.57 -3.51 6.76
CA GLU A 4 -40.31 -4.27 6.83
C GLU A 4 -39.36 -3.70 5.76
N HIS A 5 -38.45 -2.82 6.19
CA HIS A 5 -37.28 -2.47 5.40
C HIS A 5 -36.32 -3.67 5.43
N ASP A 6 -36.38 -4.52 4.40
CA ASP A 6 -35.37 -5.53 4.08
C ASP A 6 -34.07 -4.81 3.67
N GLU A 7 -33.35 -4.25 4.65
CA GLU A 7 -32.03 -3.65 4.45
C GLU A 7 -31.02 -4.77 4.23
N LYS A 8 -31.06 -5.42 3.06
CA LYS A 8 -29.93 -6.23 2.60
C LYS A 8 -28.70 -5.32 2.64
N PRO A 9 -27.65 -5.71 3.37
CA PRO A 9 -26.50 -4.86 3.52
C PRO A 9 -25.89 -4.65 2.13
N ARG A 10 -25.89 -3.40 1.65
CA ARG A 10 -25.37 -3.05 0.32
C ARG A 10 -23.88 -3.37 0.29
N LEU A 11 -23.54 -4.52 -0.26
CA LEU A 11 -22.17 -4.92 -0.53
C LEU A 11 -21.59 -3.97 -1.58
N LYS A 12 -20.49 -3.30 -1.26
CA LYS A 12 -19.68 -2.56 -2.23
C LYS A 12 -18.52 -3.43 -2.69
N THR A 13 -18.17 -3.29 -3.96
CA THR A 13 -16.95 -3.89 -4.52
C THR A 13 -15.76 -2.99 -4.22
N TYR A 14 -14.72 -3.57 -3.65
CA TYR A 14 -13.45 -2.93 -3.34
C TYR A 14 -12.33 -3.64 -4.09
N VAL A 15 -11.26 -2.91 -4.40
CA VAL A 15 -10.02 -3.47 -4.96
C VAL A 15 -8.97 -3.46 -3.87
N CYS A 16 -8.33 -4.60 -3.60
CA CYS A 16 -7.22 -4.64 -2.67
C CYS A 16 -5.97 -4.02 -3.30
N ASN A 17 -5.44 -2.96 -2.68
CA ASN A 17 -4.21 -2.30 -3.15
C ASN A 17 -2.93 -3.16 -2.97
N THR A 18 -3.04 -4.31 -2.29
CA THR A 18 -1.92 -5.24 -2.03
C THR A 18 -1.86 -6.39 -3.04
N CYS A 19 -3.00 -6.96 -3.45
CA CYS A 19 -3.03 -8.08 -4.41
C CYS A 19 -3.83 -7.82 -5.69
N GLY A 20 -4.44 -6.64 -5.83
CA GLY A 20 -5.30 -6.29 -6.96
C GLY A 20 -6.63 -7.05 -7.01
N GLN A 21 -6.90 -7.97 -6.09
CA GLN A 21 -8.15 -8.73 -6.09
C GLN A 21 -9.33 -7.83 -5.73
N THR A 22 -10.40 -7.97 -6.49
CA THR A 22 -11.71 -7.41 -6.15
C THR A 22 -12.38 -8.27 -5.08
N PHE A 23 -13.02 -7.63 -4.11
CA PHE A 23 -13.81 -8.31 -3.10
C PHE A 23 -15.01 -7.47 -2.70
N GLN A 24 -16.06 -8.12 -2.23
CA GLN A 24 -17.30 -7.46 -1.82
C GLN A 24 -17.40 -7.44 -0.29
N GLN A 25 -17.71 -6.27 0.26
CA GLN A 25 -17.91 -6.10 1.71
C GLN A 25 -18.99 -5.06 1.99
N GLN A 26 -19.64 -5.17 3.15
CA GLN A 26 -20.57 -4.14 3.62
C GLN A 26 -19.82 -2.82 3.78
N PHE A 27 -20.48 -1.71 3.42
CA PHE A 27 -19.90 -0.38 3.57
C PHE A 27 -19.57 -0.12 5.05
N GLN A 28 -18.28 -0.03 5.37
CA GLN A 28 -17.79 0.40 6.67
C GLN A 28 -17.12 1.76 6.53
N PRO A 29 -17.45 2.77 7.36
CA PRO A 29 -16.69 4.01 7.40
C PRO A 29 -15.29 3.70 7.98
N GLY A 30 -14.29 3.61 7.11
CA GLY A 30 -12.91 3.31 7.49
C GLY A 30 -12.16 2.44 6.49
N PHE A 31 -11.05 1.84 6.95
CA PHE A 31 -10.18 0.99 6.13
C PHE A 31 -10.83 -0.34 5.79
N VAL A 32 -10.75 -0.74 4.52
CA VAL A 32 -11.37 -1.97 4.02
C VAL A 32 -10.31 -3.06 3.91
N LYS A 33 -10.45 -4.11 4.74
CA LYS A 33 -9.49 -5.22 4.80
C LYS A 33 -9.71 -6.23 3.68
N CYS A 34 -8.64 -6.55 2.96
CA CYS A 34 -8.64 -7.70 2.06
C CYS A 34 -8.61 -9.00 2.87
N LYS A 35 -9.48 -9.96 2.52
CA LYS A 35 -9.52 -11.28 3.15
C LYS A 35 -8.41 -12.24 2.69
N ASN A 36 -7.56 -11.81 1.76
CA ASN A 36 -6.47 -12.64 1.26
C ASN A 36 -5.36 -12.74 2.33
N PRO A 37 -5.02 -13.95 2.83
CA PRO A 37 -3.99 -14.13 3.85
C PRO A 37 -2.61 -13.65 3.39
N LYS A 38 -2.36 -13.62 2.07
CA LYS A 38 -1.14 -13.06 1.47
C LYS A 38 -1.11 -11.53 1.47
N CYS A 39 -2.24 -10.86 1.71
CA CYS A 39 -2.30 -9.43 1.99
C CYS A 39 -2.19 -9.12 3.48
N GLY A 40 -1.78 -10.10 4.30
CA GLY A 40 -1.83 -10.09 5.76
C GLY A 40 -1.57 -8.72 6.36
N ASP A 41 -2.42 -8.35 7.33
CA ASP A 41 -2.54 -7.02 7.93
C ASP A 41 -1.21 -6.29 8.14
N SER A 42 -0.15 -7.02 8.51
CA SER A 42 1.20 -6.48 8.70
C SER A 42 1.81 -5.83 7.45
N LEU A 43 1.74 -6.49 6.28
CA LEU A 43 2.31 -5.94 5.04
C LEU A 43 1.56 -4.68 4.63
N TYR A 44 0.22 -4.71 4.67
CA TYR A 44 -0.59 -3.56 4.34
C TYR A 44 -0.35 -2.39 5.32
N GLN A 45 -0.25 -2.64 6.62
CA GLN A 45 0.09 -1.62 7.61
C GLN A 45 1.47 -1.00 7.34
N LYS A 46 2.49 -1.82 7.06
CA LYS A 46 3.83 -1.33 6.70
C LYS A 46 3.80 -0.48 5.42
N MET A 47 3.06 -0.91 4.41
CA MET A 47 2.86 -0.11 3.20
C MET A 47 2.25 1.26 3.52
N GLN A 48 1.16 1.30 4.31
CA GLN A 48 0.49 2.54 4.67
C GLN A 48 1.41 3.47 5.48
N ASN A 49 2.19 2.94 6.42
CA ASN A 49 3.14 3.74 7.21
C ASN A 49 4.21 4.38 6.33
N VAL A 50 4.76 3.63 5.37
CA VAL A 50 5.76 4.17 4.42
C VAL A 50 5.12 5.20 3.50
N ILE A 51 3.90 4.95 2.99
CA ILE A 51 3.16 5.90 2.16
C ILE A 51 2.94 7.21 2.92
N LEU A 52 2.37 7.16 4.13
CA LEU A 52 2.11 8.35 4.94
C LEU A 52 3.38 9.17 5.22
N LYS A 53 4.52 8.51 5.39
CA LYS A 53 5.79 9.15 5.71
C LYS A 53 6.51 9.73 4.49
N PHE A 54 6.41 9.07 3.34
CA PHE A 54 7.21 9.39 2.15
C PHE A 54 6.37 9.66 0.90
N GLU A 55 5.07 9.92 1.02
CA GLU A 55 4.18 10.13 -0.13
C GLU A 55 4.77 11.05 -1.22
N PRO A 56 5.26 12.27 -0.90
CA PRO A 56 5.79 13.15 -1.94
C PRO A 56 7.04 12.58 -2.60
N GLN A 57 7.90 11.88 -1.85
CA GLN A 57 9.11 11.24 -2.40
C GLN A 57 8.76 10.04 -3.26
N ILE A 58 7.82 9.20 -2.82
CA ILE A 58 7.36 8.03 -3.56
C ILE A 58 6.81 8.50 -4.91
N ARG A 59 5.87 9.46 -4.91
CA ARG A 59 5.28 10.01 -6.13
C ARG A 59 6.35 10.57 -7.07
N LYS A 60 7.33 11.31 -6.53
CA LYS A 60 8.43 11.87 -7.32
C LYS A 60 9.29 10.78 -7.98
N VAL A 61 9.74 9.79 -7.21
CA VAL A 61 10.65 8.73 -7.68
C VAL A 61 9.96 7.83 -8.70
N VAL A 62 8.73 7.40 -8.43
CA VAL A 62 7.97 6.52 -9.34
C VAL A 62 7.15 7.27 -10.39
N LYS A 63 7.29 8.61 -10.44
CA LYS A 63 6.66 9.50 -11.43
C LYS A 63 5.14 9.36 -11.50
N LEU A 64 4.49 9.37 -10.34
CA LEU A 64 3.03 9.35 -10.22
C LEU A 64 2.46 10.78 -10.21
N SER A 65 1.29 10.91 -10.81
CA SER A 65 0.45 12.11 -10.74
C SER A 65 -0.20 12.23 -9.36
N GLU A 66 -0.76 13.40 -9.03
CA GLU A 66 -1.42 13.63 -7.73
C GLU A 66 -2.67 12.74 -7.53
N ASP A 67 -3.41 12.47 -8.61
CA ASP A 67 -4.65 11.68 -8.58
C ASP A 67 -4.42 10.15 -8.54
N GLU A 68 -3.19 9.69 -8.78
CA GLU A 68 -2.90 8.27 -8.84
C GLU A 68 -2.79 7.65 -7.44
N VAL A 69 -3.38 6.48 -7.27
CA VAL A 69 -3.33 5.73 -6.00
C VAL A 69 -2.00 4.99 -5.90
N ILE A 70 -1.30 5.15 -4.78
CA ILE A 70 -0.07 4.39 -4.51
C ILE A 70 -0.43 2.94 -4.15
N ILE A 71 0.10 2.00 -4.94
CA ILE A 71 -0.10 0.55 -4.75
C ILE A 71 1.24 -0.14 -4.43
N LEU A 72 1.19 -1.44 -4.12
CA LEU A 72 2.37 -2.21 -3.75
C LEU A 72 3.48 -2.19 -4.81
N ASP A 73 3.14 -2.26 -6.10
CA ASP A 73 4.14 -2.23 -7.18
C ASP A 73 4.96 -0.93 -7.16
N HIS A 74 4.30 0.20 -6.89
CA HIS A 74 4.96 1.50 -6.77
C HIS A 74 5.95 1.49 -5.58
N LEU A 75 5.57 0.89 -4.45
CA LEU A 75 6.47 0.76 -3.32
C LEU A 75 7.67 -0.15 -3.61
N LYS A 76 7.50 -1.22 -4.40
CA LYS A 76 8.60 -2.08 -4.82
C LYS A 76 9.60 -1.31 -5.69
N ARG A 77 9.10 -0.56 -6.67
CA ARG A 77 9.94 0.31 -7.53
C ARG A 77 10.65 1.38 -6.72
N PHE A 78 9.93 2.03 -5.80
CA PHE A 78 10.51 3.01 -4.89
C PHE A 78 11.67 2.40 -4.07
N CYS A 79 11.48 1.22 -3.47
CA CYS A 79 12.53 0.54 -2.71
C CYS A 79 13.72 0.13 -3.59
N ALA A 80 13.48 -0.28 -4.84
CA ALA A 80 14.53 -0.62 -5.79
C ALA A 80 15.39 0.59 -6.13
N GLU A 81 14.76 1.72 -6.43
CA GLU A 81 15.44 2.97 -6.79
C GLU A 81 16.26 3.53 -5.62
N ILE A 82 15.66 3.70 -4.43
CA ILE A 82 16.31 4.40 -3.33
C ILE A 82 17.42 3.59 -2.63
N PHE A 83 17.46 2.28 -2.85
CA PHE A 83 18.50 1.40 -2.32
C PHE A 83 19.41 0.82 -3.42
N TRP A 84 19.24 1.24 -4.68
CA TRP A 84 19.94 0.70 -5.86
C TRP A 84 19.94 -0.82 -5.92
N ASN A 85 18.78 -1.42 -5.63
CA ASN A 85 18.57 -2.87 -5.63
C ASN A 85 17.79 -3.32 -6.85
N ASP A 86 17.92 -4.60 -7.20
CA ASP A 86 17.08 -5.23 -8.23
C ASP A 86 15.62 -5.30 -7.78
N LEU A 87 14.69 -4.92 -8.65
CA LEU A 87 13.25 -4.96 -8.39
C LEU A 87 12.76 -6.38 -8.05
N HIS A 88 13.38 -7.42 -8.62
CA HIS A 88 13.05 -8.82 -8.36
C HIS A 88 13.29 -9.21 -6.91
N LEU A 89 14.20 -8.55 -6.18
CA LEU A 89 14.39 -8.77 -4.75
C LEU A 89 13.07 -8.60 -3.98
N TYR A 90 12.25 -7.63 -4.38
CA TYR A 90 10.96 -7.34 -3.74
C TYR A 90 9.79 -8.18 -4.27
N SER A 91 10.10 -9.22 -5.05
CA SER A 91 9.17 -10.33 -5.28
C SER A 91 9.17 -11.27 -4.07
N ASP A 92 10.26 -11.32 -3.30
CA ASP A 92 10.28 -11.96 -1.99
C ASP A 92 9.56 -11.11 -0.94
N ARG A 93 8.64 -11.73 -0.21
CA ARG A 93 7.80 -11.05 0.77
C ARG A 93 8.60 -10.60 1.99
N LEU A 94 9.53 -11.42 2.48
CA LEU A 94 10.29 -11.12 3.69
C LEU A 94 11.24 -9.95 3.45
N ALA A 95 11.92 -9.93 2.30
CA ALA A 95 12.77 -8.82 1.88
C ALA A 95 11.98 -7.51 1.78
N LEU A 96 10.77 -7.56 1.20
CA LEU A 96 9.90 -6.38 1.11
C LEU A 96 9.41 -5.92 2.48
N GLU A 97 8.89 -6.81 3.33
CA GLU A 97 8.41 -6.44 4.67
C GLU A 97 9.52 -5.86 5.54
N ALA A 98 10.73 -6.42 5.49
CA ALA A 98 11.90 -5.90 6.21
C ALA A 98 12.30 -4.50 5.70
N THR A 99 12.26 -4.29 4.38
CA THR A 99 12.60 -3.00 3.77
C THR A 99 11.58 -1.92 4.14
N LEU A 100 10.29 -2.24 4.10
CA LEU A 100 9.22 -1.31 4.51
C LEU A 100 9.28 -0.99 6.02
N ASP A 101 9.67 -1.95 6.85
CA ASP A 101 9.86 -1.73 8.29
C ASP A 101 11.03 -0.78 8.56
N ARG A 102 12.15 -0.99 7.86
CA ARG A 102 13.30 -0.09 7.89
C ARG A 102 12.90 1.31 7.45
N LEU A 103 12.21 1.45 6.31
CA LEU A 103 11.73 2.74 5.81
C LEU A 103 10.83 3.44 6.83
N SER A 104 9.91 2.71 7.46
CA SER A 104 9.04 3.27 8.50
C SER A 104 9.84 3.87 9.66
N SER A 105 11.01 3.32 9.97
CA SER A 105 11.82 3.69 11.13
C SER A 105 12.94 4.71 10.86
N ILE A 106 13.47 4.82 9.63
CA ILE A 106 14.58 5.73 9.29
C ILE A 106 14.11 7.12 8.88
N ASN A 107 14.97 8.13 8.94
CA ASN A 107 14.66 9.45 8.39
C ASN A 107 15.03 9.54 6.91
N ILE A 108 14.44 10.51 6.21
CA ILE A 108 14.73 10.74 4.79
C ILE A 108 16.22 11.01 4.51
N ILE A 109 16.92 11.66 5.46
CA ILE A 109 18.35 11.97 5.36
C ILE A 109 19.25 10.72 5.45
N ASP A 110 18.73 9.63 6.01
CA ASP A 110 19.44 8.36 6.17
C ASP A 110 19.28 7.44 4.95
N ILE A 111 18.42 7.84 4.00
CA ILE A 111 18.22 7.12 2.75
C ILE A 111 19.34 7.55 1.79
N PRO A 112 20.14 6.61 1.26
CA PRO A 112 21.20 6.93 0.33
C PRO A 112 20.61 7.19 -1.06
N TYR A 113 19.75 8.20 -1.23
CA TYR A 113 19.14 8.55 -2.51
C TYR A 113 18.95 10.07 -2.62
N ASN A 114 19.26 10.64 -3.79
CA ASN A 114 19.07 12.07 -4.02
C ASN A 114 17.66 12.38 -4.51
N PHE A 115 16.77 12.70 -3.58
CA PHE A 115 15.39 13.09 -3.89
C PHE A 115 15.24 14.42 -4.64
N ASN A 116 16.32 15.17 -4.89
CA ASN A 116 16.29 16.43 -5.63
C ASN A 116 16.62 16.27 -7.13
N GLN A 117 17.00 15.08 -7.59
CA GLN A 117 17.02 14.76 -9.04
C GLN A 117 15.62 14.84 -9.63
#